data_AF-A0A2A4XUM8-F1
#
_entry.id   AF-A0A2A4XUM8-F1
#
_cell.length_a   1.000
_cell.length_b   1.000
_cell.length_c   1.000
_cell.angle_alpha   90.00
_cell.angle_beta   90.00
_cell.angle_gamma   90.00
#
_symmetry.space_group_name_H-M   'P 1'
#
loop_
_entity.id
_entity.type
_entity.pdbx_description
1 polymer ?
#
loop_
_entity_poly.entity_id
_entity_poly.type
_entity_poly.pdbx_seq_one_letter_code
_entity_poly.pdbx_strand_id
1 'polypeptide(L)'
;MSDKKQISLLETRGKIDAIDSEIHRLLMSRAELVQNVQNAKAAEGPIVNAMHADREIEMFRRFSANHTGCLPLASLQRIFREMIATFSHLQCPFKVFVLKGEPLHRDVARYFYGTVIEIVECSTLAEMLDRIKAPTSDIVLLAAEGKSLAAFHKIIGQGCQIFARLPFWDDGEAYGLDFPDMFVLGHAPLKTVANDYTVVATKTDAMNAQELLKQAGFEANIEFGYEGINYCVIKAFANLESQCWRDIEKIFVKNDIAVDFLGIYGKV
;
A
#
# COMPACT_ATOMS: atom_id res chain seq x y z
N MET A 1 -22.44 -33.60 -33.13
CA MET A 1 -21.65 -33.90 -31.92
C MET A 1 -20.21 -33.54 -32.25
N SER A 2 -19.66 -32.47 -31.66
CA SER A 2 -18.36 -31.93 -32.06
C SER A 2 -17.23 -32.77 -31.47
N ASP A 3 -16.42 -33.37 -32.33
CA ASP A 3 -15.13 -33.98 -32.02
C ASP A 3 -14.20 -32.95 -31.37
N LYS A 4 -14.09 -32.97 -30.04
CA LYS A 4 -12.95 -32.35 -29.35
C LYS A 4 -11.75 -33.28 -29.53
N LYS A 5 -10.92 -32.98 -30.53
CA LYS A 5 -9.62 -33.65 -30.73
C LYS A 5 -8.81 -33.55 -29.42
N GLN A 6 -8.68 -34.67 -28.71
CA GLN A 6 -7.94 -34.74 -27.46
C GLN A 6 -6.46 -34.51 -27.76
N ILE A 7 -5.92 -33.39 -27.30
CA ILE A 7 -4.50 -33.04 -27.47
C ILE A 7 -3.70 -34.05 -26.63
N SER A 8 -2.64 -34.61 -27.19
CA SER A 8 -1.78 -35.53 -26.42
C SER A 8 -1.08 -34.81 -25.27
N LEU A 9 -0.64 -35.56 -24.26
CA LEU A 9 0.13 -34.98 -23.14
C LEU A 9 1.40 -34.26 -23.63
N LEU A 10 2.08 -34.83 -24.62
CA LEU A 10 3.30 -34.25 -25.19
C LEU A 10 3.02 -32.93 -25.90
N GLU A 11 2.01 -32.88 -26.77
CA GLU A 11 1.59 -31.65 -27.44
C GLU A 11 1.09 -30.59 -26.45
N THR A 12 0.43 -31.00 -25.37
CA THR A 12 -0.03 -30.09 -24.32
C THR A 12 1.15 -29.46 -23.57
N ARG A 13 2.17 -30.25 -23.21
CA ARG A 13 3.39 -29.75 -22.58
C ARG A 13 4.16 -28.80 -23.49
N GLY A 14 4.32 -29.13 -24.77
CA GLY A 14 4.96 -28.22 -25.72
C GLY A 14 4.25 -26.86 -25.86
N LYS A 15 2.91 -26.83 -25.71
CA LYS A 15 2.16 -25.56 -25.65
C LYS A 15 2.42 -24.78 -24.35
N ILE A 16 2.57 -25.45 -23.22
CA ILE A 16 2.92 -24.82 -21.94
C ILE A 16 4.33 -24.21 -22.05
N ASP A 17 5.31 -24.98 -22.53
CA ASP A 17 6.70 -24.49 -22.67
C ASP A 17 6.78 -23.26 -23.59
N ALA A 18 5.97 -23.21 -24.65
CA ALA A 18 5.88 -22.05 -25.54
C ALA A 18 5.26 -20.82 -24.82
N ILE A 19 4.24 -21.03 -23.99
CA ILE A 19 3.65 -19.97 -23.16
C ILE A 19 4.67 -19.46 -22.13
N ASP A 20 5.37 -20.36 -21.45
CA ASP A 20 6.37 -20.00 -20.43
C ASP A 20 7.53 -19.21 -21.04
N SER A 21 7.96 -19.59 -22.25
CA SER A 21 8.97 -18.85 -23.01
C SER A 21 8.50 -17.42 -23.35
N GLU A 22 7.23 -17.27 -23.73
CA GLU A 22 6.65 -15.96 -24.02
C GLU A 22 6.47 -15.12 -22.74
N ILE A 23 6.04 -15.73 -21.63
CA ILE A 23 5.99 -15.06 -20.33
C ILE A 23 7.38 -14.53 -19.97
N HIS A 24 8.42 -15.37 -20.04
CA HIS A 24 9.78 -14.95 -19.75
C HIS A 24 10.22 -13.77 -20.64
N ARG A 25 9.96 -13.85 -21.95
CA ARG A 25 10.26 -12.76 -22.89
C ARG A 25 9.53 -11.46 -22.50
N LEU A 26 8.25 -11.53 -22.16
CA LEU A 26 7.45 -10.38 -21.74
C LEU A 26 7.95 -9.78 -20.42
N LEU A 27 8.41 -10.62 -19.48
CA LEU A 27 9.02 -10.16 -18.23
C LEU A 27 10.32 -9.38 -18.48
N MET A 28 11.17 -9.86 -19.39
CA MET A 28 12.40 -9.15 -19.77
C MET A 28 12.08 -7.81 -20.47
N SER A 29 11.15 -7.79 -21.41
CA SER A 29 10.70 -6.54 -22.05
C SER A 29 10.10 -5.56 -21.02
N ARG A 30 9.36 -6.05 -20.02
CA ARG A 30 8.86 -5.21 -18.93
C ARG A 30 10.00 -4.64 -18.09
N ALA A 31 11.05 -5.41 -17.82
CA ALA A 31 12.23 -4.93 -17.10
C ALA A 31 12.93 -3.79 -17.84
N GLU A 32 13.10 -3.91 -19.16
CA GLU A 32 13.66 -2.86 -20.01
C GLU A 32 12.82 -1.57 -19.97
N LEU A 33 11.48 -1.69 -20.04
CA LEU A 33 10.58 -0.53 -19.92
C LEU A 33 10.69 0.14 -18.55
N VAL A 34 10.84 -0.65 -17.47
CA VAL A 34 11.05 -0.14 -16.12
C VAL A 34 12.37 0.64 -16.03
N GLN A 35 13.44 0.15 -16.65
CA GLN A 35 14.72 0.87 -16.73
C GLN A 35 14.59 2.20 -17.48
N ASN A 36 13.79 2.24 -18.56
CA ASN A 36 13.53 3.48 -19.28
C ASN A 36 12.77 4.49 -18.41
N VAL A 37 11.79 4.04 -17.62
CA VAL A 37 11.09 4.89 -16.64
C VAL A 37 12.05 5.42 -15.57
N GLN A 38 12.96 4.59 -15.07
CA GLN A 38 13.98 5.02 -14.11
C GLN A 38 14.86 6.12 -14.70
N ASN A 39 15.36 5.92 -15.92
CA ASN A 39 16.23 6.89 -16.62
C ASN A 39 15.51 8.22 -16.86
N ALA A 40 14.23 8.18 -17.25
CA ALA A 40 13.42 9.37 -17.45
C ALA A 40 13.21 10.15 -16.13
N LYS A 41 12.88 9.46 -15.05
CA LYS A 41 12.69 10.09 -13.73
C LYS A 41 14.00 10.66 -13.15
N ALA A 42 15.11 9.97 -13.34
CA ALA A 42 16.42 10.43 -12.87
C ALA A 42 16.85 11.75 -13.53
N ALA A 43 16.36 12.03 -14.76
CA ALA A 43 16.58 13.30 -15.43
C ALA A 43 15.80 14.48 -14.79
N GLU A 44 14.73 14.19 -14.04
CA GLU A 44 13.90 15.19 -13.34
C GLU A 44 14.39 15.47 -11.91
N GLY A 45 15.25 14.62 -11.36
CA GLY A 45 15.85 14.79 -10.03
C GLY A 45 15.98 13.46 -9.25
N PRO A 46 16.41 13.52 -7.98
CA PRO A 46 16.54 12.34 -7.13
C PRO A 46 15.20 11.62 -6.96
N ILE A 47 15.18 10.31 -7.25
CA ILE A 47 14.01 9.46 -7.00
C ILE A 47 14.05 9.07 -5.52
N VAL A 48 13.15 9.67 -4.72
CA VAL A 48 13.00 9.32 -3.30
C VAL A 48 11.97 8.21 -3.07
N ASN A 49 11.16 7.85 -4.08
CA ASN A 49 10.24 6.72 -3.99
C ASN A 49 9.83 6.19 -5.38
N ALA A 50 9.96 4.88 -5.58
CA ALA A 50 9.54 4.20 -6.81
C ALA A 50 8.18 3.48 -6.69
N MET A 51 7.59 3.40 -5.50
CA MET A 51 6.27 2.82 -5.27
C MET A 51 5.16 3.82 -5.63
N HIS A 52 4.13 3.32 -6.31
CA HIS A 52 2.95 4.06 -6.73
C HIS A 52 1.75 3.21 -6.33
N ALA A 53 1.42 3.21 -5.04
CA ALA A 53 0.39 2.34 -4.48
C ALA A 53 -0.97 2.53 -5.16
N ASP A 54 -1.30 3.77 -5.54
CA ASP A 54 -2.48 4.12 -6.33
C ASP A 54 -2.56 3.33 -7.66
N ARG A 55 -1.47 3.33 -8.44
CA ARG A 55 -1.39 2.57 -9.70
C ARG A 55 -1.49 1.06 -9.49
N GLU A 56 -0.95 0.59 -8.37
CA GLU A 56 -0.99 -0.83 -8.01
C GLU A 56 -2.44 -1.24 -7.67
N ILE A 57 -3.13 -0.45 -6.85
CA ILE A 57 -4.54 -0.66 -6.48
C ILE A 57 -5.42 -0.66 -7.73
N GLU A 58 -5.26 0.34 -8.62
CA GLU A 58 -6.02 0.39 -9.88
C GLU A 58 -5.76 -0.86 -10.75
N MET A 59 -4.50 -1.29 -10.83
CA MET A 59 -4.14 -2.50 -11.56
C MET A 59 -4.81 -3.75 -10.97
N PHE A 60 -4.81 -3.92 -9.65
CA PHE A 60 -5.43 -5.07 -9.01
C PHE A 60 -6.97 -5.03 -9.08
N ARG A 61 -7.58 -3.85 -9.03
CA ARG A 61 -9.01 -3.68 -9.32
C ARG A 61 -9.35 -4.14 -10.73
N ARG A 62 -8.54 -3.73 -11.72
CA ARG A 62 -8.69 -4.17 -13.11
C ARG A 62 -8.50 -5.68 -13.26
N PHE A 63 -7.54 -6.29 -12.54
CA PHE A 63 -7.40 -7.74 -12.55
C PHE A 63 -8.64 -8.43 -12.01
N SER A 64 -9.11 -8.00 -10.83
CA SER A 64 -10.29 -8.59 -10.18
C SER A 64 -11.53 -8.48 -11.05
N ALA A 65 -11.78 -7.30 -11.65
CA ALA A 65 -12.94 -7.06 -12.51
C ALA A 65 -12.92 -7.88 -13.82
N ASN A 66 -11.74 -8.18 -14.37
CA ASN A 66 -11.59 -8.91 -15.62
C ASN A 66 -11.21 -10.39 -15.42
N HIS A 67 -11.12 -10.85 -14.17
CA HIS A 67 -10.62 -12.18 -13.87
C HIS A 67 -11.61 -13.25 -14.32
N THR A 68 -11.14 -14.15 -15.18
CA THR A 68 -11.90 -15.29 -15.69
C THR A 68 -10.97 -16.49 -15.85
N GLY A 69 -11.52 -17.69 -15.83
CA GLY A 69 -10.76 -18.94 -15.98
C GLY A 69 -10.54 -19.68 -14.67
N CYS A 70 -9.63 -20.66 -14.70
CA CYS A 70 -9.43 -21.60 -13.58
C CYS A 70 -8.25 -21.27 -12.66
N LEU A 71 -7.41 -20.29 -13.01
CA LEU A 71 -6.32 -19.84 -12.13
C LEU A 71 -6.92 -19.02 -10.99
N PRO A 72 -6.64 -19.32 -9.70
CA PRO A 72 -7.17 -18.51 -8.60
C PRO A 72 -6.68 -17.05 -8.65
N LEU A 73 -7.59 -16.09 -8.41
CA LEU A 73 -7.27 -14.66 -8.42
C LEU A 73 -6.16 -14.31 -7.42
N ALA A 74 -6.17 -14.90 -6.23
CA ALA A 74 -5.12 -14.70 -5.21
C ALA A 74 -3.73 -15.08 -5.73
N SER A 75 -3.61 -16.16 -6.50
CA SER A 75 -2.34 -16.56 -7.13
C SER A 75 -1.87 -15.53 -8.15
N LEU A 76 -2.79 -15.00 -8.97
CA LEU A 76 -2.49 -13.92 -9.92
C LEU A 76 -2.01 -12.66 -9.19
N GLN A 77 -2.73 -12.24 -8.14
CA GLN A 77 -2.37 -11.09 -7.33
C GLN A 77 -0.97 -11.24 -6.74
N ARG A 78 -0.63 -12.44 -6.21
CA ARG A 78 0.70 -12.73 -5.64
C ARG A 78 1.82 -12.65 -6.66
N ILE A 79 1.63 -13.22 -7.86
CA ILE A 79 2.62 -13.17 -8.95
C ILE A 79 2.89 -11.71 -9.33
N PHE A 80 1.84 -10.92 -9.52
CA PHE A 80 1.99 -9.51 -9.84
C PHE A 80 2.61 -8.71 -8.69
N ARG A 81 2.27 -9.03 -7.45
CA ARG A 81 2.84 -8.36 -6.29
C ARG A 81 4.36 -8.55 -6.18
N GLU A 82 4.85 -9.78 -6.38
CA GLU A 82 6.29 -10.08 -6.42
C GLU A 82 6.96 -9.25 -7.52
N MET A 83 6.42 -9.29 -8.74
CA MET A 83 6.96 -8.53 -9.86
C MET A 83 7.04 -7.04 -9.57
N ILE A 84 5.95 -6.42 -9.11
CA ILE A 84 5.94 -4.99 -8.84
C ILE A 84 6.96 -4.63 -7.76
N ALA A 85 7.04 -5.40 -6.67
CA ALA A 85 8.02 -5.15 -5.61
C ALA A 85 9.46 -5.19 -6.15
N THR A 86 9.80 -6.21 -6.95
CA THR A 86 11.10 -6.31 -7.63
C THR A 86 11.37 -5.12 -8.55
N PHE A 87 10.41 -4.73 -9.38
CA PHE A 87 10.60 -3.63 -10.33
C PHE A 87 10.64 -2.24 -9.67
N SER A 88 9.95 -2.06 -8.53
CA SER A 88 10.11 -0.87 -7.69
C SER A 88 11.52 -0.83 -7.10
N HIS A 89 12.04 -1.95 -6.61
CA HIS A 89 13.40 -2.05 -6.07
C HIS A 89 14.47 -1.79 -7.13
N LEU A 90 14.29 -2.26 -8.37
CA LEU A 90 15.21 -1.96 -9.48
C LEU A 90 15.25 -0.46 -9.83
N GLN A 91 14.10 0.22 -9.78
CA GLN A 91 14.02 1.68 -10.04
C GLN A 91 14.67 2.50 -8.93
N CYS A 92 14.43 2.11 -7.68
CA CYS A 92 14.93 2.82 -6.50
C CYS A 92 15.06 1.79 -5.38
N PRO A 93 16.28 1.28 -5.11
CA PRO A 93 16.49 0.30 -4.06
C PRO A 93 15.98 0.82 -2.72
N PHE A 94 15.32 -0.06 -1.97
CA PHE A 94 14.73 0.25 -0.67
C PHE A 94 14.75 -0.99 0.22
N LYS A 95 14.66 -0.76 1.53
CA LYS A 95 14.46 -1.77 2.56
C LYS A 95 13.08 -1.63 3.19
N VAL A 96 12.61 -2.73 3.77
CA VAL A 96 11.37 -2.77 4.55
C VAL A 96 11.72 -2.96 6.02
N PHE A 97 11.35 -1.99 6.84
CA PHE A 97 11.56 -2.04 8.29
C PHE A 97 10.28 -2.49 8.99
N VAL A 98 10.42 -3.45 9.91
CA VAL A 98 9.33 -3.98 10.73
C VAL A 98 9.72 -4.02 12.20
N LEU A 99 8.74 -3.98 13.10
CA LEU A 99 8.98 -4.13 14.53
C LEU A 99 9.27 -5.61 14.87
N LYS A 100 10.39 -5.85 15.57
CA LYS A 100 10.82 -7.17 16.02
C LYS A 100 9.92 -7.70 17.14
N GLY A 101 9.67 -9.01 17.12
CA GLY A 101 8.98 -9.72 18.21
C GLY A 101 7.46 -9.62 18.15
N GLU A 102 6.91 -8.87 17.19
CA GLU A 102 5.49 -8.88 16.89
C GLU A 102 5.12 -10.05 15.97
N PRO A 103 4.03 -10.78 16.26
CA PRO A 103 3.57 -11.86 15.40
C PRO A 103 3.33 -11.37 13.97
N LEU A 104 3.78 -12.16 12.98
CA LEU A 104 3.47 -12.00 11.56
C LEU A 104 3.96 -10.72 10.87
N HIS A 105 4.52 -9.72 11.55
CA HIS A 105 5.00 -8.48 10.92
C HIS A 105 6.00 -8.75 9.78
N ARG A 106 6.96 -9.65 10.04
CA ARG A 106 7.93 -10.09 9.03
C ARG A 106 7.25 -10.88 7.90
N ASP A 107 6.23 -11.66 8.22
CA ASP A 107 5.49 -12.47 7.26
C ASP A 107 4.66 -11.59 6.32
N VAL A 108 3.98 -10.56 6.83
CA VAL A 108 3.31 -9.53 6.02
C VAL A 108 4.31 -8.85 5.10
N ALA A 109 5.46 -8.41 5.63
CA ALA A 109 6.51 -7.80 4.80
C ALA A 109 6.97 -8.74 3.68
N ARG A 110 7.21 -10.02 4.00
CA ARG A 110 7.63 -11.02 3.01
C ARG A 110 6.52 -11.35 2.00
N TYR A 111 5.27 -11.29 2.42
CA TYR A 111 4.11 -11.55 1.58
C TYR A 111 3.90 -10.43 0.54
N PHE A 112 4.08 -9.16 0.92
CA PHE A 112 3.83 -8.03 0.02
C PHE A 112 5.07 -7.51 -0.73
N TYR A 113 6.27 -7.64 -0.17
CA TYR A 113 7.51 -7.14 -0.78
C TYR A 113 8.41 -8.25 -1.33
N GLY A 114 7.95 -9.50 -1.26
CA GLY A 114 8.59 -10.58 -1.96
C GLY A 114 9.96 -10.96 -1.43
N THR A 115 10.73 -11.69 -2.24
CA THR A 115 11.93 -12.40 -1.79
C THR A 115 13.23 -11.58 -1.88
N VAL A 116 13.30 -10.67 -2.86
CA VAL A 116 14.54 -9.93 -3.18
C VAL A 116 14.79 -8.77 -2.22
N ILE A 117 13.73 -8.15 -1.71
CA ILE A 117 13.83 -6.97 -0.86
C ILE A 117 14.30 -7.35 0.55
N GLU A 118 15.26 -6.60 1.06
CA GLU A 118 15.77 -6.76 2.43
C GLU A 118 14.71 -6.32 3.43
N ILE A 119 14.40 -7.22 4.38
CA ILE A 119 13.52 -6.94 5.51
C ILE A 119 14.38 -6.84 6.75
N VAL A 120 14.30 -5.71 7.44
CA VAL A 120 15.09 -5.39 8.64
C VAL A 120 14.15 -5.30 9.84
N GLU A 121 14.45 -6.07 10.89
CA GLU A 121 13.70 -6.05 12.14
C GLU A 121 14.32 -5.04 13.12
N CYS A 122 13.56 -4.03 13.51
CA CYS A 122 13.95 -3.01 14.48
C CYS A 122 13.47 -3.39 15.88
N SER A 123 14.25 -3.06 16.91
CA SER A 123 13.93 -3.47 18.29
C SER A 123 12.86 -2.57 18.94
N THR A 124 12.67 -1.35 18.42
CA THR A 124 11.69 -0.39 18.96
C THR A 124 11.00 0.38 17.83
N LEU A 125 9.80 0.90 18.11
CA LEU A 125 9.09 1.81 17.20
C LEU A 125 9.90 3.07 16.90
N ALA A 126 10.61 3.61 17.89
CA ALA A 126 11.44 4.80 17.71
C ALA A 126 12.57 4.53 16.70
N GLU A 127 13.31 3.43 16.87
CA GLU A 127 14.36 3.00 15.95
C GLU A 127 13.80 2.77 14.53
N MET A 128 12.63 2.15 14.42
CA MET A 128 11.98 1.88 13.14
C MET A 128 11.59 3.17 12.42
N LEU A 129 10.96 4.11 13.12
CA LEU A 129 10.54 5.39 12.56
C LEU A 129 11.72 6.32 12.26
N ASP A 130 12.82 6.23 13.02
CA ASP A 130 14.06 6.97 12.76
C ASP A 130 14.62 6.70 11.36
N ARG A 131 14.38 5.51 10.80
CA ARG A 131 14.83 5.11 9.44
C ARG A 131 14.24 5.98 8.34
N ILE A 132 13.06 6.55 8.57
CA ILE A 132 12.31 7.33 7.57
C ILE A 132 12.12 8.79 7.98
N LYS A 133 12.84 9.29 9.00
CA LYS A 133 12.78 10.71 9.39
C LYS A 133 13.38 11.63 8.34
N ALA A 134 14.51 11.24 7.76
CA ALA A 134 15.12 11.94 6.63
C ALA A 134 14.58 11.37 5.30
N PRO A 135 14.61 12.15 4.20
CA PRO A 135 14.21 11.67 2.88
C PRO A 135 14.97 10.39 2.48
N THR A 136 14.22 9.33 2.20
CA THR A 136 14.72 7.99 1.84
C THR A 136 13.69 7.24 1.01
N SER A 137 14.13 6.23 0.26
CA SER A 137 13.30 5.25 -0.43
C SER A 137 12.80 4.13 0.46
N ASP A 138 13.40 3.99 1.64
CA ASP A 138 13.04 3.00 2.64
C ASP A 138 11.61 3.20 3.15
N ILE A 139 11.00 2.08 3.55
CA ILE A 139 9.65 2.08 4.10
C ILE A 139 9.56 1.35 5.42
N VAL A 140 8.58 1.76 6.21
CA VAL A 140 8.23 1.16 7.49
C VAL A 140 6.86 0.54 7.37
N LEU A 141 6.72 -0.71 7.83
CA LEU A 141 5.40 -1.29 8.11
C LEU A 141 5.07 -1.07 9.57
N LEU A 142 4.08 -0.22 9.79
CA LEU A 142 3.60 0.18 11.09
C LEU A 142 2.25 -0.48 11.33
N ALA A 143 2.06 -1.16 12.46
CA ALA A 143 0.75 -1.71 12.80
C ALA A 143 -0.33 -0.61 12.79
N ALA A 144 -1.46 -0.91 12.16
CA ALA A 144 -2.61 -0.02 12.16
C ALA A 144 -3.30 -0.12 13.52
N GLU A 145 -2.73 0.54 14.53
CA GLU A 145 -3.25 0.60 15.89
C GLU A 145 -2.85 1.90 16.59
N GLY A 146 -3.55 2.23 17.68
CA GLY A 146 -3.43 3.53 18.36
C GLY A 146 -2.01 3.84 18.87
N LYS A 147 -1.32 2.89 19.49
CA LYS A 147 0.04 3.09 20.03
C LYS A 147 1.05 3.37 18.90
N SER A 148 0.95 2.61 17.83
CA SER A 148 1.82 2.73 16.66
C SER A 148 1.58 4.05 15.93
N LEU A 149 0.32 4.44 15.72
CA LEU A 149 -0.04 5.74 15.18
C LEU A 149 0.41 6.90 16.07
N ALA A 150 0.33 6.77 17.40
CA ALA A 150 0.85 7.79 18.32
C ALA A 150 2.36 7.97 18.24
N ALA A 151 3.11 6.90 17.97
CA ALA A 151 4.54 7.01 17.70
C ALA A 151 4.80 7.74 16.37
N PHE A 152 4.04 7.43 15.32
CA PHE A 152 4.15 8.11 14.03
C PHE A 152 3.75 9.58 14.11
N HIS A 153 2.69 9.92 14.85
CA HIS A 153 2.20 11.28 15.05
C HIS A 153 3.31 12.21 15.57
N LYS A 154 4.28 11.71 16.34
CA LYS A 154 5.40 12.51 16.87
C LYS A 154 6.40 12.95 15.81
N ILE A 155 6.37 12.35 14.62
CA ILE A 155 7.32 12.63 13.53
C ILE A 155 6.63 13.16 12.27
N ILE A 156 5.34 13.48 12.33
CA ILE A 156 4.61 14.08 11.20
C ILE A 156 5.25 15.41 10.80
N GLY A 157 5.08 15.80 9.53
CA GLY A 157 5.69 17.01 8.98
C GLY A 157 7.15 16.87 8.57
N GLN A 158 7.77 15.69 8.77
CA GLN A 158 9.13 15.38 8.28
C GLN A 158 9.14 14.85 6.83
N GLY A 159 8.01 14.94 6.11
CA GLY A 159 7.88 14.51 4.72
C GLY A 159 7.43 13.05 4.53
N CYS A 160 7.39 12.27 5.61
CA CYS A 160 6.84 10.90 5.59
C CYS A 160 5.33 10.88 5.87
N GLN A 161 4.65 9.90 5.28
CA GLN A 161 3.20 9.74 5.37
C GLN A 161 2.79 8.27 5.15
N ILE A 162 1.57 7.95 5.55
CA ILE A 162 0.88 6.73 5.12
C ILE A 162 0.56 6.87 3.62
N PHE A 163 0.98 5.91 2.82
CA PHE A 163 0.65 5.88 1.39
C PHE A 163 0.03 4.54 0.94
N ALA A 164 -0.05 3.55 1.83
CA ALA A 164 -0.69 2.27 1.60
C ALA A 164 -1.13 1.64 2.93
N ARG A 165 -2.10 0.73 2.85
CA ARG A 165 -2.49 -0.19 3.93
C ARG A 165 -2.42 -1.61 3.40
N LEU A 166 -1.85 -2.51 4.20
CA LEU A 166 -1.77 -3.93 3.95
C LEU A 166 -2.67 -4.68 4.95
N PRO A 167 -3.30 -5.80 4.54
CA PRO A 167 -3.29 -6.33 3.19
C PRO A 167 -4.10 -5.47 2.19
N PHE A 168 -3.68 -5.42 0.92
CA PHE A 168 -4.37 -4.62 -0.10
C PHE A 168 -5.75 -5.14 -0.47
N TRP A 169 -5.93 -6.46 -0.40
CA TRP A 169 -7.17 -7.18 -0.65
C TRP A 169 -7.39 -8.12 0.53
N ASP A 170 -8.66 -8.36 0.86
CA ASP A 170 -9.00 -9.37 1.86
C ASP A 170 -8.84 -10.74 1.21
N ASP A 171 -7.67 -11.36 1.37
CA ASP A 171 -7.37 -12.67 0.77
C ASP A 171 -7.94 -13.85 1.58
N GLY A 172 -8.66 -13.60 2.68
CA GLY A 172 -9.34 -14.62 3.47
C GLY A 172 -8.39 -15.75 3.86
N GLU A 173 -7.71 -15.64 5.01
CA GLU A 173 -6.74 -16.65 5.44
C GLU A 173 -5.72 -17.00 4.34
N ALA A 174 -5.02 -16.00 3.78
CA ALA A 174 -3.83 -16.31 2.98
C ALA A 174 -2.88 -17.17 3.83
N TYR A 175 -2.67 -18.43 3.40
CA TYR A 175 -1.94 -19.44 4.17
C TYR A 175 -2.56 -19.84 5.53
N GLY A 176 -3.85 -19.62 5.79
CA GLY A 176 -4.41 -19.85 7.12
C GLY A 176 -3.94 -18.80 8.14
N LEU A 177 -3.33 -17.70 7.70
CA LEU A 177 -2.78 -16.66 8.55
C LEU A 177 -3.72 -15.45 8.58
N ASP A 178 -3.97 -14.95 9.79
CA ASP A 178 -4.67 -13.69 10.03
C ASP A 178 -3.63 -12.58 10.06
N PHE A 179 -3.33 -12.02 8.88
CA PHE A 179 -2.34 -10.96 8.78
C PHE A 179 -2.85 -9.67 9.45
N PRO A 180 -2.05 -9.05 10.35
CA PRO A 180 -2.45 -7.79 10.94
C PRO A 180 -2.53 -6.70 9.88
N ASP A 181 -3.44 -5.76 10.11
CA ASP A 181 -3.49 -4.52 9.32
C ASP A 181 -2.23 -3.69 9.57
N MET A 182 -1.53 -3.32 8.51
CA MET A 182 -0.29 -2.54 8.57
C MET A 182 -0.39 -1.33 7.66
N PHE A 183 -0.06 -0.15 8.17
CA PHE A 183 0.23 1.02 7.36
C PHE A 183 1.63 0.95 6.79
N VAL A 184 1.76 1.37 5.53
CA VAL A 184 3.06 1.56 4.87
C VAL A 184 3.41 3.05 4.94
N LEU A 185 4.52 3.35 5.62
CA LEU A 185 5.04 4.70 5.77
C LEU A 185 6.28 4.91 4.90
N GLY A 186 6.40 6.10 4.32
CA GLY A 186 7.61 6.53 3.60
C GLY A 186 7.47 7.91 2.98
N HIS A 187 8.49 8.33 2.23
CA HIS A 187 8.52 9.61 1.49
C HIS A 187 7.93 9.42 0.09
N ALA A 188 6.66 9.00 0.02
CA ALA A 188 5.95 8.89 -1.25
C ALA A 188 5.43 10.26 -1.70
N PRO A 189 5.50 10.63 -2.99
CA PRO A 189 4.68 11.73 -3.47
C PRO A 189 3.21 11.34 -3.30
N LEU A 190 2.40 12.28 -2.80
CA LEU A 190 0.95 12.18 -2.97
C LEU A 190 0.71 12.16 -4.49
N LYS A 191 0.26 11.01 -5.03
CA LYS A 191 -0.30 10.92 -6.38
C LYS A 191 -1.67 10.25 -6.33
N THR A 192 -2.56 10.73 -7.20
CA THR A 192 -3.98 10.88 -6.87
C THR A 192 -4.94 9.88 -7.50
N VAL A 193 -4.48 8.83 -8.16
CA VAL A 193 -5.36 8.21 -9.17
C VAL A 193 -6.33 7.17 -8.58
N ALA A 194 -6.08 6.66 -7.36
CA ALA A 194 -6.93 5.62 -6.75
C ALA A 194 -6.80 5.51 -5.20
N ASN A 195 -7.06 6.60 -4.47
CA ASN A 195 -7.11 6.56 -3.01
C ASN A 195 -8.56 6.68 -2.51
N ASP A 196 -8.99 5.77 -1.65
CA ASP A 196 -10.36 5.77 -1.11
C ASP A 196 -10.41 6.28 0.33
N TYR A 197 -9.27 6.31 1.03
CA TYR A 197 -9.19 6.58 2.46
C TYR A 197 -8.18 7.69 2.77
N THR A 198 -8.58 8.59 3.65
CA THR A 198 -7.75 9.62 4.28
C THR A 198 -7.62 9.30 5.77
N VAL A 199 -6.41 9.25 6.29
CA VAL A 199 -6.13 9.01 7.71
C VAL A 199 -5.77 10.33 8.37
N VAL A 200 -6.46 10.64 9.47
CA VAL A 200 -6.26 11.88 10.22
C VAL A 200 -6.18 11.60 11.73
N ALA A 201 -5.46 12.44 12.46
CA ALA A 201 -5.42 12.45 13.91
C ALA A 201 -6.12 13.69 14.46
N THR A 202 -6.92 13.55 15.52
CA THR A 202 -7.65 14.67 16.12
C THR A 202 -7.76 14.53 17.64
N LYS A 203 -7.80 15.68 18.34
CA LYS A 203 -7.96 15.79 19.79
C LYS A 203 -9.39 16.19 20.18
N THR A 204 -10.38 15.51 19.60
CA THR A 204 -11.78 15.60 20.01
C THR A 204 -12.30 14.21 20.31
N ASP A 205 -13.41 14.08 21.04
CA ASP A 205 -13.99 12.76 21.28
C ASP A 205 -14.43 12.11 19.96
N ALA A 206 -14.40 10.79 19.99
CA ALA A 206 -14.64 9.96 18.83
C ALA A 206 -15.99 10.30 18.16
N MET A 207 -17.07 10.30 18.96
CA MET A 207 -18.42 10.49 18.47
C MET A 207 -18.60 11.84 17.78
N ASN A 208 -18.04 12.92 18.36
CA ASN A 208 -18.08 14.25 17.78
C ASN A 208 -17.31 14.35 16.45
N ALA A 209 -16.10 13.77 16.35
CA ALA A 209 -15.35 13.75 15.10
C ALA A 209 -16.13 13.07 13.96
N GLN A 210 -16.71 11.90 14.24
CA GLN A 210 -17.48 11.15 13.25
C GLN A 210 -18.77 11.88 12.87
N GLU A 211 -19.46 12.51 13.83
CA GLU A 211 -20.68 13.26 13.56
C GLU A 211 -20.42 14.47 12.66
N LEU A 212 -19.38 15.26 12.94
CA LEU A 212 -18.98 16.41 12.11
C LEU A 212 -18.69 15.99 10.66
N LEU A 213 -17.96 14.90 10.48
CA LEU A 213 -17.63 14.36 9.16
C LEU A 213 -18.86 13.86 8.41
N LYS A 214 -19.77 13.16 9.11
CA LYS A 214 -21.04 12.68 8.53
C LYS A 214 -21.95 13.83 8.13
N GLN A 215 -22.05 14.89 8.95
CA GLN A 215 -22.82 16.10 8.62
C GLN A 215 -22.29 16.80 7.37
N ALA A 216 -20.99 16.70 7.11
CA ALA A 216 -20.35 17.21 5.90
C ALA A 216 -20.40 16.24 4.70
N GLY A 217 -21.03 15.07 4.84
CA GLY A 217 -21.22 14.10 3.75
C GLY A 217 -20.10 13.07 3.59
N PHE A 218 -19.18 12.94 4.55
CA PHE A 218 -18.14 11.92 4.52
C PHE A 218 -18.55 10.64 5.24
N GLU A 219 -18.11 9.49 4.72
CA GLU A 219 -18.19 8.22 5.44
C GLU A 219 -16.94 8.10 6.32
N ALA A 220 -17.09 8.38 7.62
CA ALA A 220 -15.98 8.35 8.57
C ALA A 220 -16.15 7.25 9.61
N ASN A 221 -15.06 6.53 9.86
CA ASN A 221 -14.94 5.55 10.94
C ASN A 221 -13.75 5.90 11.83
N ILE A 222 -13.88 5.56 13.10
CA ILE A 222 -12.83 5.79 14.08
C ILE A 222 -12.24 4.43 14.32
N GLU A 223 -11.00 4.28 13.92
CA GLU A 223 -10.36 2.99 14.04
C GLU A 223 -9.65 2.87 15.39
N PHE A 224 -9.04 3.96 15.91
CA PHE A 224 -8.18 3.86 17.09
C PHE A 224 -8.24 5.10 17.99
N GLY A 225 -8.27 4.88 19.31
CA GLY A 225 -8.06 5.94 20.33
C GLY A 225 -6.84 5.61 21.20
N TYR A 226 -5.99 6.60 21.47
CA TYR A 226 -4.80 6.43 22.33
C TYR A 226 -4.35 7.75 22.97
N GLU A 227 -4.07 7.75 24.28
CA GLU A 227 -3.60 8.93 25.04
C GLU A 227 -4.44 10.21 24.82
N GLY A 228 -5.76 10.08 24.65
CA GLY A 228 -6.67 11.20 24.41
C GLY A 228 -6.63 11.77 22.98
N ILE A 229 -5.95 11.09 22.06
CA ILE A 229 -5.96 11.37 20.61
C ILE A 229 -6.78 10.28 19.92
N ASN A 230 -7.68 10.69 19.02
CA ASN A 230 -8.43 9.78 18.17
C ASN A 230 -7.87 9.81 16.75
N TYR A 231 -7.66 8.63 16.18
CA TYR A 231 -7.24 8.43 14.81
C TYR A 231 -8.46 7.99 14.00
N CYS A 232 -8.81 8.81 13.01
CA CYS A 232 -9.97 8.60 12.18
C CYS A 232 -9.52 8.15 10.79
N VAL A 233 -10.18 7.13 10.27
CA VAL A 233 -10.07 6.73 8.87
C VAL A 233 -11.34 7.19 8.16
N ILE A 234 -11.15 8.13 7.26
CA ILE A 234 -12.21 8.81 6.54
C ILE A 234 -12.21 8.22 5.14
N LYS A 235 -13.27 7.50 4.81
CA LYS A 235 -13.49 7.07 3.44
C LYS A 235 -14.01 8.27 2.67
N ALA A 236 -13.18 8.75 1.77
CA ALA A 236 -13.47 9.90 0.96
C ALA A 236 -12.93 9.64 -0.43
N PHE A 237 -13.82 9.68 -1.41
CA PHE A 237 -13.47 9.57 -2.81
C PHE A 237 -12.72 10.86 -3.20
N ALA A 238 -11.39 10.81 -3.11
CA ALA A 238 -10.54 11.93 -3.43
C ALA A 238 -10.54 12.12 -4.95
N ASN A 239 -11.43 12.98 -5.46
CA ASN A 239 -11.42 13.31 -6.88
C ASN A 239 -10.32 14.30 -7.27
N LEU A 240 -9.53 14.84 -6.32
CA LEU A 240 -8.29 15.61 -6.54
C LEU A 240 -7.59 15.91 -5.20
N GLU A 241 -6.26 15.86 -5.22
CA GLU A 241 -5.28 15.69 -4.12
C GLU A 241 -5.26 16.77 -3.03
N SER A 242 -6.06 17.82 -3.18
CA SER A 242 -6.03 18.98 -2.29
C SER A 242 -7.40 19.33 -1.74
N GLN A 243 -8.48 18.85 -2.34
CA GLN A 243 -9.81 19.28 -1.93
C GLN A 243 -10.29 18.48 -0.72
N CYS A 244 -10.12 17.14 -0.74
CA CYS A 244 -10.60 16.27 0.34
C CYS A 244 -9.96 16.59 1.69
N TRP A 245 -8.62 16.60 1.78
CA TRP A 245 -7.94 16.98 3.02
C TRP A 245 -8.28 18.40 3.44
N ARG A 246 -8.23 19.40 2.54
CA ARG A 246 -8.56 20.79 2.91
C ARG A 246 -10.00 20.96 3.36
N ASP A 247 -10.93 20.17 2.84
CA ASP A 247 -12.32 20.21 3.26
C ASP A 247 -12.50 19.54 4.63
N ILE A 248 -11.86 18.40 4.87
CA ILE A 248 -11.77 17.78 6.21
C ILE A 248 -11.16 18.76 7.21
N GLU A 249 -10.02 19.38 6.88
CA GLU A 249 -9.33 20.36 7.71
C GLU A 249 -10.23 21.55 8.04
N LYS A 250 -10.91 22.13 7.05
CA LYS A 250 -11.86 23.24 7.27
C LYS A 250 -13.00 22.87 8.22
N ILE A 251 -13.53 21.64 8.14
CA ILE A 251 -14.60 21.19 9.02
C ILE A 251 -14.14 21.19 10.47
N PHE A 252 -12.97 20.61 10.76
CA PHE A 252 -12.43 20.56 12.11
C PHE A 252 -12.02 21.95 12.62
N VAL A 253 -11.32 22.75 11.80
CA VAL A 253 -10.89 24.11 12.17
C VAL A 253 -12.07 25.03 12.45
N LYS A 254 -13.18 24.93 11.70
CA LYS A 254 -14.41 25.71 11.96
C LYS A 254 -15.05 25.40 13.32
N ASN A 255 -14.74 24.24 13.90
CA ASN A 255 -15.24 23.79 15.20
C ASN A 255 -14.17 23.87 16.29
N ASP A 256 -13.09 24.63 16.10
CA ASP A 256 -11.96 24.77 17.03
C ASP A 256 -11.27 23.45 17.40
N ILE A 257 -11.27 22.48 16.48
CA ILE A 257 -10.65 21.17 16.66
C ILE A 257 -9.37 21.09 15.82
N ALA A 258 -8.25 20.80 16.48
CA ALA A 258 -7.00 20.48 15.80
C ALA A 258 -7.09 19.12 15.08
N VAL A 259 -6.63 19.09 13.84
CA VAL A 259 -6.57 17.87 13.02
C VAL A 259 -5.25 17.82 12.26
N ASP A 260 -4.61 16.66 12.26
CA ASP A 260 -3.36 16.41 11.55
C ASP A 260 -3.57 15.34 10.47
N PHE A 261 -3.01 15.58 9.29
CA PHE A 261 -3.01 14.62 8.20
C PHE A 261 -1.92 13.57 8.41
N LEU A 262 -2.29 12.29 8.35
CA LEU A 262 -1.34 11.18 8.48
C LEU A 262 -1.03 10.50 7.14
N GLY A 263 -1.95 10.57 6.17
CA GLY A 263 -1.73 10.02 4.83
C GLY A 263 -3.01 9.57 4.14
N ILE A 264 -2.85 8.93 2.99
CA ILE A 264 -3.94 8.35 2.19
C ILE A 264 -3.59 6.95 1.73
N TYR A 265 -4.60 6.13 1.49
CA TYR A 265 -4.42 4.82 0.86
C TYR A 265 -5.71 4.40 0.14
N GLY A 266 -5.62 3.38 -0.70
CA GLY A 266 -6.80 2.68 -1.22
C GLY A 266 -6.77 1.21 -0.84
N LYS A 267 -7.92 0.55 -1.02
CA LYS A 267 -8.10 -0.90 -0.80
C LYS A 267 -8.73 -1.51 -2.05
N VAL A 268 -8.40 -2.77 -2.35
CA VAL A 268 -8.91 -3.52 -3.51
C VAL A 268 -10.09 -4.38 -3.10
#